data_AF-A0A7C2VTS4-F1
#
_entry.id   AF-A0A7C2VTS4-F1
#
_cell.length_a   1.000
_cell.length_b   1.000
_cell.length_c   1.000
_cell.angle_alpha   90.00
_cell.angle_beta   90.00
_cell.angle_gamma   90.00
#
_symmetry.space_group_name_H-M   'P 1'
#
loop_
_entity.id
_entity.type
_entity.pdbx_description
1 polymer ?
#
loop_
_entity_poly.entity_id
_entity_poly.type
_entity_poly.pdbx_seq_one_letter_code
_entity_poly.pdbx_strand_id
1 'polypeptide(L)'
;MTRSGYAGIQRYAATWTGDNMSTWDHILLSVEMLLNLSVSGVPFAGADIGGFGKLAFKRPFIARCTPEMYAKWIQLGVFYPLCRSHTFKGWKQEPWVFGENVEKIARTYIKLRYALLPYIYSLFWEHLQTGMPIMRPLFLHYPNDERCYRGDEFLFGPFILVAPVYVKGARLRKVYLPKGVWYNYWTGEKHIGPWEGDVKAPLERIPLFVAEGAMIPEWPPMSYVGEKKVDELTLEVYPGNGEFNLYEDDGESVDSEYAVTRMACGVFGDRVRLEIGERKGKYNPERESYKVMFRCIDDVKEVIMDGREGS
;
A
#
# COMPACT_ATOMS: atom_id res chain seq x y z
N MET A 1 -3.45 19.62 -8.64
CA MET A 1 -2.14 18.99 -8.37
C MET A 1 -1.06 20.07 -8.43
N THR A 2 -0.17 20.15 -7.43
CA THR A 2 0.91 21.15 -7.35
C THR A 2 2.23 20.51 -6.92
N ARG A 3 3.37 21.13 -7.23
CA ARG A 3 4.71 20.69 -6.76
C ARG A 3 5.23 21.50 -5.58
N SER A 4 4.45 22.45 -5.11
CA SER A 4 4.83 23.35 -4.03
C SER A 4 3.58 23.89 -3.33
N GLY A 5 3.71 24.13 -2.03
CA GLY A 5 2.68 24.71 -1.20
C GLY A 5 3.26 25.07 0.18
N TYR A 6 2.39 25.39 1.12
CA TYR A 6 2.73 25.63 2.52
C TYR A 6 1.81 24.81 3.44
N ALA A 7 1.99 24.92 4.76
CA ALA A 7 1.07 24.33 5.73
C ALA A 7 -0.39 24.69 5.40
N GLY A 8 -1.25 23.68 5.25
CA GLY A 8 -2.65 23.85 4.83
C GLY A 8 -2.92 23.51 3.35
N ILE A 9 -1.89 23.24 2.54
CA ILE A 9 -2.07 22.86 1.12
C ILE A 9 -2.92 21.61 0.93
N GLN A 10 -2.91 20.68 1.88
CA GLN A 10 -3.65 19.43 1.83
C GLN A 10 -5.17 19.61 1.69
N ARG A 11 -5.71 20.79 2.05
CA ARG A 11 -7.13 21.13 1.86
C ARG A 11 -7.49 21.42 0.41
N TYR A 12 -6.50 21.66 -0.45
CA TYR A 12 -6.73 22.23 -1.79
C TYR A 12 -6.06 21.44 -2.92
N ALA A 13 -5.01 20.66 -2.64
CA ALA A 13 -4.29 19.98 -3.71
C ALA A 13 -3.53 18.72 -3.26
N ALA A 14 -3.56 17.71 -4.13
CA ALA A 14 -2.55 16.67 -4.17
C ALA A 14 -1.18 17.24 -4.59
N THR A 15 -0.10 16.68 -4.05
CA THR A 15 1.28 17.15 -4.26
C THR A 15 2.13 16.09 -4.99
N TRP A 16 3.05 16.51 -5.86
CA TRP A 16 4.10 15.61 -6.35
C TRP A 16 5.50 16.16 -6.05
N THR A 17 6.49 15.27 -5.96
CA THR A 17 7.87 15.58 -5.51
C THR A 17 8.74 16.32 -6.53
N GLY A 18 8.15 16.87 -7.61
CA GLY A 18 8.89 17.55 -8.68
C GLY A 18 9.58 16.58 -9.64
N ASP A 19 10.56 17.10 -10.39
CA ASP A 19 11.22 16.40 -11.50
C ASP A 19 12.29 15.41 -10.97
N ASN A 20 11.86 14.33 -10.30
CA ASN A 20 12.76 13.30 -9.79
C ASN A 20 13.50 12.59 -10.95
N MET A 21 14.79 12.32 -10.78
CA MET A 21 15.63 11.72 -11.82
C MET A 21 15.40 10.21 -11.93
N SER A 22 15.54 9.65 -13.14
CA SER A 22 15.57 8.21 -13.38
C SER A 22 16.90 7.60 -12.91
N THR A 23 17.09 7.55 -11.59
CA THR A 23 18.28 7.04 -10.90
C THR A 23 17.87 6.24 -9.67
N TRP A 24 18.70 5.28 -9.26
CA TRP A 24 18.42 4.40 -8.13
C TRP A 24 18.33 5.15 -6.79
N ASP A 25 19.19 6.15 -6.59
CA ASP A 25 19.14 7.01 -5.40
C ASP A 25 17.81 7.76 -5.29
N HIS A 26 17.20 8.14 -6.42
CA HIS A 26 15.90 8.81 -6.43
C HIS A 26 14.72 7.87 -6.12
N ILE A 27 14.90 6.55 -6.24
CA ILE A 27 13.90 5.59 -5.70
C ILE A 27 13.88 5.71 -4.18
N LEU A 28 15.04 5.65 -3.52
CA LEU A 28 15.11 5.83 -2.07
C LEU A 28 14.64 7.21 -1.64
N LEU A 29 15.15 8.26 -2.28
CA LEU A 29 14.77 9.65 -1.98
C LEU A 29 13.25 9.88 -2.13
N SER A 30 12.60 9.22 -3.10
CA SER A 30 11.15 9.33 -3.23
C SER A 30 10.39 8.79 -2.00
N VAL A 31 10.87 7.72 -1.37
CA VAL A 31 10.29 7.21 -0.12
C VAL A 31 10.48 8.23 0.98
N GLU A 32 11.71 8.69 1.20
CA GLU A 32 12.03 9.66 2.26
C GLU A 32 11.24 10.96 2.11
N MET A 33 11.14 11.51 0.89
CA MET A 33 10.35 12.72 0.63
C MET A 33 8.86 12.50 0.91
N LEU A 34 8.30 11.36 0.50
CA LEU A 34 6.89 11.06 0.73
C LEU A 34 6.59 10.81 2.21
N LEU A 35 7.50 10.18 2.96
CA LEU A 35 7.36 10.03 4.41
C LEU A 35 7.40 11.38 5.13
N ASN A 36 8.30 12.28 4.72
CA ASN A 36 8.36 13.65 5.26
C ASN A 36 7.08 14.44 4.97
N LEU A 37 6.56 14.38 3.74
CA LEU A 37 5.27 15.00 3.38
C LEU A 37 4.11 14.38 4.18
N SER A 38 4.12 13.06 4.37
CA SER A 38 3.11 12.32 5.13
C SER A 38 3.01 12.83 6.57
N VAL A 39 4.14 12.92 7.28
CA VAL A 39 4.16 13.44 8.67
C VAL A 39 3.97 14.96 8.75
N SER A 40 4.11 15.66 7.63
CA SER A 40 3.79 17.10 7.50
C SER A 40 2.30 17.34 7.20
N GLY A 41 1.47 16.30 7.22
CA GLY A 41 0.02 16.40 6.99
C GLY A 41 -0.36 16.58 5.51
N VAL A 42 0.50 16.19 4.57
CA VAL A 42 0.21 16.20 3.12
C VAL A 42 0.07 14.74 2.64
N PRO A 43 -1.10 14.11 2.86
CA PRO A 43 -1.28 12.67 2.67
C PRO A 43 -1.35 12.26 1.20
N PHE A 44 -1.90 13.13 0.33
CA PHE A 44 -2.10 12.80 -1.08
C PHE A 44 -0.90 13.25 -1.90
N ALA A 45 0.23 12.56 -1.70
CA ALA A 45 1.49 12.85 -2.34
C ALA A 45 2.03 11.67 -3.16
N GLY A 46 2.88 11.95 -4.16
CA GLY A 46 3.52 10.93 -4.98
C GLY A 46 4.77 11.42 -5.72
N ALA A 47 5.51 10.50 -6.31
CA ALA A 47 6.65 10.79 -7.17
C ALA A 47 6.42 10.26 -8.59
N ASP A 48 7.18 10.75 -9.56
CA ASP A 48 7.07 10.26 -10.94
C ASP A 48 7.68 8.86 -11.03
N ILE A 49 6.83 7.84 -11.18
CA ILE A 49 7.25 6.44 -11.26
C ILE A 49 8.10 6.23 -12.52
N GLY A 50 9.34 5.77 -12.35
CA GLY A 50 10.34 5.67 -13.41
C GLY A 50 11.23 6.91 -13.55
N GLY A 51 10.89 8.00 -12.87
CA GLY A 51 11.57 9.28 -12.94
C GLY A 51 11.16 10.13 -14.14
N PHE A 52 11.20 11.45 -13.96
CA PHE A 52 10.99 12.42 -15.03
C PHE A 52 12.12 12.36 -16.08
N GLY A 53 13.34 12.01 -15.64
CA GLY A 53 14.55 12.02 -16.44
C GLY A 53 15.30 13.36 -16.38
N LYS A 54 16.56 13.39 -16.82
CA LYS A 54 17.33 14.63 -16.96
C LYS A 54 18.11 14.66 -18.26
N LEU A 55 17.96 15.75 -19.01
CA LEU A 55 18.97 16.22 -19.95
C LEU A 55 19.94 17.08 -19.13
N ALA A 56 21.08 16.53 -18.70
CA ALA A 56 22.04 17.36 -18.01
C ALA A 56 22.66 18.32 -19.03
N PHE A 57 22.28 19.60 -19.00
CA PHE A 57 22.88 20.67 -19.82
C PHE A 57 24.42 20.76 -19.71
N LYS A 58 25.05 20.04 -18.78
CA LYS A 58 26.51 19.99 -18.55
C LYS A 58 27.09 18.58 -18.33
N ARG A 59 26.35 17.48 -18.55
CA ARG A 59 26.88 16.11 -18.47
C ARG A 59 26.36 15.26 -19.63
N PRO A 60 27.20 14.42 -20.27
CA PRO A 60 26.81 13.62 -21.43
C PRO A 60 25.85 12.46 -21.10
N PHE A 61 25.39 12.34 -19.85
CA PHE A 61 24.55 11.22 -19.41
C PHE A 61 23.07 11.61 -19.41
N ILE A 62 22.32 10.99 -20.32
CA ILE A 62 20.86 11.02 -20.32
C ILE A 62 20.39 9.96 -19.31
N ALA A 63 19.87 10.39 -18.17
CA ALA A 63 19.27 9.47 -17.19
C ALA A 63 17.87 9.07 -17.66
N ARG A 64 17.79 7.99 -18.45
CA ARG A 64 16.54 7.32 -18.84
C ARG A 64 16.21 6.19 -17.89
N CYS A 65 14.92 5.98 -17.65
CA CYS A 65 14.44 4.80 -16.94
C CYS A 65 14.86 3.52 -17.69
N THR A 66 15.46 2.57 -16.97
CA THR A 66 15.79 1.25 -17.51
C THR A 66 14.67 0.26 -17.19
N PRO A 67 14.57 -0.88 -17.90
CA PRO A 67 13.55 -1.90 -17.61
C PRO A 67 13.57 -2.39 -16.15
N GLU A 68 14.76 -2.66 -15.60
CA GLU A 68 14.92 -3.08 -14.19
C GLU A 68 14.46 -1.99 -13.22
N MET A 69 14.83 -0.73 -13.49
CA MET A 69 14.43 0.41 -12.67
C MET A 69 12.92 0.60 -12.71
N TYR A 70 12.30 0.57 -13.89
CA TYR A 70 10.85 0.69 -14.02
C TYR A 70 10.15 -0.43 -13.25
N ALA A 71 10.61 -1.69 -13.38
CA ALA A 71 10.07 -2.81 -12.64
C ALA A 71 10.12 -2.61 -11.12
N LYS A 72 11.25 -2.13 -10.58
CA LYS A 72 11.37 -1.84 -9.14
C LYS A 72 10.58 -0.59 -8.70
N TRP A 73 10.50 0.43 -9.55
CA TRP A 73 9.77 1.66 -9.21
C TRP A 73 8.26 1.48 -9.31
N ILE A 74 7.72 0.71 -10.27
CA ILE A 74 6.28 0.45 -10.32
C ILE A 74 5.83 -0.43 -9.14
N GLN A 75 6.66 -1.36 -8.70
CA GLN A 75 6.43 -2.16 -7.49
C GLN A 75 6.27 -1.30 -6.24
N LEU A 76 7.09 -0.26 -6.10
CA LEU A 76 6.99 0.70 -5.01
C LEU A 76 5.85 1.71 -5.23
N GLY A 77 5.73 2.24 -6.45
CA GLY A 77 4.89 3.38 -6.77
C GLY A 77 3.39 3.11 -6.64
N VAL A 78 2.97 1.85 -6.71
CA VAL A 78 1.60 1.46 -6.40
C VAL A 78 1.21 1.68 -4.94
N PHE A 79 2.19 1.80 -4.03
CA PHE A 79 2.02 2.17 -2.63
C PHE A 79 2.20 3.67 -2.37
N TYR A 80 2.35 4.50 -3.41
CA TYR A 80 2.23 5.95 -3.24
C TYR A 80 0.75 6.35 -3.21
N PRO A 81 0.34 7.26 -2.31
CA PRO A 81 -1.02 7.80 -2.29
C PRO A 81 -1.42 8.34 -3.67
N LEU A 82 -0.56 9.17 -4.27
CA LEU A 82 -0.63 9.56 -5.67
C LEU A 82 0.25 8.65 -6.54
N CYS A 83 -0.35 7.59 -7.09
CA CYS A 83 0.32 6.65 -7.99
C CYS A 83 0.27 7.15 -9.44
N ARG A 84 1.38 7.67 -9.96
CA ARG A 84 1.45 8.23 -11.33
C ARG A 84 2.83 7.98 -11.97
N SER A 85 2.82 7.54 -13.23
CA SER A 85 4.01 7.58 -14.10
C SER A 85 4.06 8.90 -14.87
N HIS A 86 5.23 9.52 -14.95
CA HIS A 86 5.45 10.73 -15.74
C HIS A 86 6.91 10.88 -16.14
N THR A 87 7.14 11.38 -17.36
CA THR A 87 8.48 11.51 -17.94
C THR A 87 8.56 12.77 -18.79
N PHE A 88 9.79 13.19 -19.10
CA PHE A 88 10.08 14.25 -20.05
C PHE A 88 9.33 14.09 -21.38
N LYS A 89 8.89 15.21 -21.96
CA LYS A 89 8.13 15.23 -23.21
C LYS A 89 8.87 14.50 -24.33
N GLY A 90 8.17 13.57 -24.99
CA GLY A 90 8.71 12.77 -26.09
C GLY A 90 9.42 11.49 -25.66
N TRP A 91 9.54 11.24 -24.36
CA TRP A 91 9.94 9.92 -23.85
C TRP A 91 8.70 9.10 -23.55
N LYS A 92 8.85 7.78 -23.63
CA LYS A 92 7.80 6.81 -23.36
C LYS A 92 8.06 6.14 -22.01
N GLN A 93 7.01 5.89 -21.25
CA GLN A 93 7.11 5.28 -19.92
C GLN A 93 5.90 4.40 -19.58
N GLU A 94 5.18 3.98 -20.61
CA GLU A 94 4.16 2.96 -20.54
C GLU A 94 4.81 1.58 -20.33
N PRO A 95 4.20 0.67 -19.54
CA PRO A 95 4.86 -0.58 -19.14
C PRO A 95 5.41 -1.44 -20.29
N TRP A 96 4.69 -1.54 -21.40
CA TRP A 96 5.05 -2.38 -22.56
C TRP A 96 6.33 -1.92 -23.27
N VAL A 97 6.74 -0.65 -23.09
CA VAL A 97 7.96 -0.10 -23.69
C VAL A 97 9.22 -0.73 -23.09
N PHE A 98 9.11 -1.30 -21.88
CA PHE A 98 10.20 -1.95 -21.16
C PHE A 98 10.27 -3.47 -21.38
N GLY A 99 9.47 -3.99 -22.31
CA GLY A 99 9.42 -5.41 -22.68
C GLY A 99 8.41 -6.23 -21.87
N GLU A 100 8.06 -7.41 -22.39
CA GLU A 100 6.95 -8.23 -21.89
C GLU A 100 7.06 -8.61 -20.42
N ASN A 101 8.29 -8.88 -19.92
CA ASN A 101 8.47 -9.25 -18.51
C ASN A 101 8.10 -8.08 -17.59
N VAL A 102 8.57 -6.86 -17.92
CA VAL A 102 8.27 -5.66 -17.14
C VAL A 102 6.80 -5.29 -17.25
N GLU A 103 6.18 -5.47 -18.41
CA GLU A 103 4.75 -5.30 -18.60
C GLU A 103 3.93 -6.25 -17.70
N LYS A 104 4.32 -7.53 -17.60
CA LYS A 104 3.69 -8.50 -16.69
C LYS A 104 3.83 -8.08 -15.23
N ILE A 105 5.01 -7.64 -14.82
CA ILE A 105 5.25 -7.11 -13.47
C ILE A 105 4.33 -5.92 -13.21
N ALA A 106 4.36 -4.90 -14.07
CA ALA A 106 3.52 -3.71 -13.91
C ALA A 106 2.03 -4.07 -13.83
N ARG A 107 1.55 -4.98 -14.69
CA ARG A 107 0.16 -5.46 -14.65
C ARG A 107 -0.20 -6.08 -13.30
N THR A 108 0.68 -6.91 -12.72
CA THR A 108 0.45 -7.52 -11.41
C THR A 108 0.31 -6.47 -10.32
N TYR A 109 1.22 -5.50 -10.24
CA TYR A 109 1.19 -4.47 -9.19
C TYR A 109 0.07 -3.45 -9.39
N ILE A 110 -0.25 -3.09 -10.63
CA ILE A 110 -1.41 -2.23 -10.91
C ILE A 110 -2.69 -2.94 -10.45
N LYS A 111 -2.86 -4.23 -10.76
CA LYS A 111 -4.00 -5.01 -10.26
C LYS A 111 -4.03 -5.09 -8.73
N LEU A 112 -2.88 -5.26 -8.08
CA LEU A 112 -2.78 -5.21 -6.62
C LEU A 112 -3.27 -3.87 -6.07
N ARG A 113 -2.85 -2.74 -6.67
CA ARG A 113 -3.35 -1.42 -6.26
C ARG A 113 -4.87 -1.31 -6.39
N TYR A 114 -5.42 -1.77 -7.51
CA TYR A 114 -6.87 -1.75 -7.75
C TYR A 114 -7.63 -2.63 -6.74
N ALA A 115 -7.08 -3.81 -6.41
CA ALA A 115 -7.62 -4.64 -5.35
C ALA A 115 -7.62 -3.91 -4.01
N LEU A 116 -6.53 -3.22 -3.66
CA LEU A 116 -6.40 -2.48 -2.40
C LEU A 116 -7.19 -1.16 -2.33
N LEU A 117 -7.94 -0.75 -3.36
CA LEU A 117 -8.67 0.52 -3.34
C LEU A 117 -9.61 0.70 -2.12
N PRO A 118 -10.46 -0.26 -1.70
CA PRO A 118 -11.27 -0.10 -0.48
C PRO A 118 -10.42 0.09 0.78
N TYR A 119 -9.25 -0.57 0.87
CA TYR A 119 -8.30 -0.34 1.95
C TYR A 119 -7.73 1.08 1.89
N ILE A 120 -7.21 1.51 0.74
CA ILE A 120 -6.62 2.84 0.52
C ILE A 120 -7.64 3.95 0.77
N TYR A 121 -8.87 3.77 0.31
CA TYR A 121 -9.96 4.74 0.45
C TYR A 121 -10.34 4.93 1.91
N SER A 122 -10.40 3.83 2.67
CA SER A 122 -10.59 3.86 4.12
C SER A 122 -9.45 4.57 4.86
N LEU A 123 -8.20 4.45 4.39
CA LEU A 123 -7.07 5.19 4.96
C LEU A 123 -7.15 6.71 4.70
N PHE A 124 -7.68 7.12 3.54
CA PHE A 124 -7.96 8.54 3.30
C PHE A 124 -9.05 9.06 4.23
N TRP A 125 -10.11 8.27 4.46
CA TRP A 125 -11.10 8.62 5.47
C TRP A 125 -10.50 8.70 6.88
N GLU A 126 -9.67 7.74 7.29
CA GLU A 126 -8.95 7.77 8.57
C GLU A 126 -8.06 9.01 8.70
N HIS A 127 -7.39 9.41 7.61
CA HIS A 127 -6.62 10.66 7.58
C HIS A 127 -7.50 11.87 7.90
N LEU A 128 -8.69 11.97 7.30
CA LEU A 128 -9.61 13.07 7.55
C LEU A 128 -10.11 13.11 9.00
N GLN A 129 -10.19 11.96 9.67
CA GLN A 129 -10.61 11.88 11.07
C GLN A 129 -9.48 12.16 12.06
N THR A 130 -8.26 11.71 11.78
CA THR A 130 -7.19 11.59 12.79
C THR A 130 -5.86 12.25 12.42
N GLY A 131 -5.65 12.58 11.15
CA GLY A 131 -4.33 12.97 10.63
C GLY A 131 -3.40 11.79 10.27
N MET A 132 -3.76 10.55 10.63
CA MET A 132 -3.42 9.30 9.89
C MET A 132 -2.79 9.41 8.50
N PRO A 133 -1.46 9.46 8.19
CA PRO A 133 -1.08 9.38 6.79
C PRO A 133 -1.25 7.96 6.25
N ILE A 134 -1.37 7.86 4.93
CA ILE A 134 -1.50 6.59 4.23
C ILE A 134 -0.13 5.88 4.21
N MET A 135 0.93 6.57 3.82
CA MET A 135 2.31 6.10 4.02
C MET A 135 2.79 6.56 5.39
N ARG A 136 3.21 5.63 6.24
CA ARG A 136 3.57 5.89 7.64
C ARG A 136 5.02 5.48 7.88
N PRO A 137 5.90 6.39 8.32
CA PRO A 137 7.22 5.97 8.79
C PRO A 137 7.04 5.11 10.04
N LEU A 138 7.92 4.12 10.22
CA LEU A 138 7.75 3.13 11.27
C LEU A 138 7.68 3.74 12.67
N PHE A 139 8.41 4.84 12.93
CA PHE A 139 8.40 5.50 14.23
C PHE A 139 7.02 6.01 14.68
N LEU A 140 6.06 6.23 13.77
CA LEU A 140 4.69 6.61 14.18
C LEU A 140 4.00 5.50 14.98
N HIS A 141 4.35 4.24 14.70
CA HIS A 141 3.82 3.07 15.39
C HIS A 141 4.76 2.58 16.49
N TYR A 142 6.06 2.85 16.35
CA TYR A 142 7.11 2.32 17.22
C TYR A 142 8.09 3.41 17.66
N PRO A 143 7.64 4.45 18.39
CA PRO A 143 8.47 5.63 18.70
C PRO A 143 9.65 5.33 19.62
N ASN A 144 9.58 4.25 20.39
CA ASN A 144 10.63 3.85 21.35
C ASN A 144 11.68 2.91 20.73
N ASP A 145 11.61 2.63 19.42
CA ASP A 145 12.55 1.78 18.71
C ASP A 145 13.38 2.64 17.73
N GLU A 146 14.63 2.92 18.09
CA GLU A 146 15.51 3.79 17.28
C GLU A 146 15.68 3.29 15.83
N ARG A 147 15.58 1.98 15.60
CA ARG A 147 15.68 1.40 14.24
C ARG A 147 14.51 1.82 13.35
N CYS A 148 13.37 2.22 13.93
CA CYS A 148 12.18 2.66 13.22
C CYS A 148 12.26 4.12 12.70
N TYR A 149 13.35 4.84 12.98
CA TYR A 149 13.63 6.17 12.42
C TYR A 149 14.30 6.14 11.03
N ARG A 150 14.43 4.95 10.43
CA ARG A 150 14.91 4.76 9.05
C ARG A 150 13.89 5.25 8.01
N GLY A 151 14.39 5.57 6.82
CA GLY A 151 13.60 6.10 5.70
C GLY A 151 13.48 5.17 4.50
N ASP A 152 13.94 3.92 4.62
CA ASP A 152 14.10 2.98 3.49
C ASP A 152 13.05 1.85 3.46
N GLU A 153 12.13 1.84 4.42
CA GLU A 153 10.92 1.01 4.47
C GLU A 153 9.82 1.72 5.29
N PHE A 154 8.56 1.37 5.07
CA PHE A 154 7.42 2.09 5.66
C PHE A 154 6.18 1.20 5.79
N LEU A 155 5.21 1.64 6.59
CA LEU A 155 3.88 1.04 6.61
C LEU A 155 2.95 1.76 5.63
N PHE A 156 2.17 0.99 4.88
CA PHE A 156 1.08 1.45 4.05
C PHE A 156 -0.24 1.14 4.76
N GLY A 157 -0.82 2.16 5.38
CA GLY A 157 -1.81 2.03 6.45
C GLY A 157 -1.22 1.34 7.69
N PRO A 158 -2.05 0.73 8.55
CA PRO A 158 -1.57 0.08 9.76
C PRO A 158 -0.95 -1.31 9.54
N PHE A 159 -1.23 -1.98 8.41
CA PHE A 159 -0.98 -3.41 8.29
C PHE A 159 0.12 -3.84 7.32
N ILE A 160 0.41 -3.07 6.27
CA ILE A 160 1.28 -3.53 5.19
C ILE A 160 2.65 -2.85 5.31
N LEU A 161 3.70 -3.58 5.65
CA LEU A 161 5.07 -3.08 5.58
C LEU A 161 5.63 -3.28 4.17
N VAL A 162 6.15 -2.19 3.60
CA VAL A 162 6.71 -2.13 2.26
C VAL A 162 8.21 -1.83 2.36
N ALA A 163 9.06 -2.74 1.88
CA ALA A 163 10.50 -2.57 1.87
C ALA A 163 11.04 -2.56 0.43
N PRO A 164 11.12 -1.38 -0.23
CA PRO A 164 11.53 -1.27 -1.62
C PRO A 164 12.98 -1.67 -1.89
N VAL A 165 13.24 -2.09 -3.13
CA VAL A 165 14.58 -2.35 -3.65
C VAL A 165 15.06 -1.13 -4.42
N TYR A 166 16.04 -0.44 -3.88
CA TYR A 166 16.62 0.78 -4.45
C TYR A 166 18.08 0.63 -4.86
N VAL A 167 18.62 -0.60 -4.91
CA VAL A 167 19.98 -0.89 -5.37
C VAL A 167 19.93 -1.68 -6.68
N LYS A 168 20.65 -1.20 -7.70
CA LYS A 168 20.72 -1.84 -9.03
C LYS A 168 21.20 -3.28 -8.93
N GLY A 169 20.54 -4.22 -9.61
CA GLY A 169 20.93 -5.62 -9.65
C GLY A 169 20.66 -6.41 -8.36
N ALA A 170 20.19 -5.77 -7.29
CA ALA A 170 19.93 -6.45 -6.03
C ALA A 170 18.79 -7.46 -6.18
N ARG A 171 18.98 -8.65 -5.59
CA ARG A 171 17.98 -9.74 -5.49
C ARG A 171 17.70 -10.16 -4.05
N LEU A 172 18.37 -9.50 -3.11
CA LEU A 172 18.13 -9.57 -1.68
C LEU A 172 17.94 -8.14 -1.17
N ARG A 173 17.15 -8.01 -0.11
CA ARG A 173 16.91 -6.77 0.60
C ARG A 173 16.96 -7.07 2.09
N LYS A 174 17.87 -6.45 2.82
CA LYS A 174 17.85 -6.45 4.28
C LYS A 174 16.60 -5.70 4.75
N VAL A 175 15.71 -6.35 5.51
CA VAL A 175 14.44 -5.78 6.00
C VAL A 175 14.47 -5.77 7.51
N TYR A 176 13.94 -4.71 8.14
CA TYR A 176 13.66 -4.72 9.57
C TYR A 176 12.16 -4.79 9.83
N LEU A 177 11.76 -5.72 10.69
CA LEU A 177 10.39 -5.91 11.15
C LEU A 177 10.35 -5.54 12.64
N PRO A 178 9.60 -4.49 13.02
CA PRO A 178 9.50 -4.05 14.41
C PRO A 178 8.69 -5.06 15.25
N LYS A 179 8.60 -4.81 16.56
CA LYS A 179 7.87 -5.67 17.51
C LYS A 179 6.45 -6.01 17.01
N GLY A 180 6.14 -7.31 16.96
CA GLY A 180 4.86 -7.84 16.50
C GLY A 180 5.07 -9.10 15.65
N VAL A 181 3.99 -9.78 15.29
CA VAL A 181 4.03 -10.86 14.29
C VAL A 181 3.79 -10.28 12.90
N TRP A 182 4.62 -10.72 11.95
CA TRP A 182 4.59 -10.31 10.56
C TRP A 182 4.55 -11.54 9.65
N TYR A 183 3.77 -11.46 8.59
CA TYR A 183 3.63 -12.51 7.59
C TYR A 183 4.16 -12.02 6.27
N ASN A 184 5.10 -12.74 5.66
CA ASN A 184 5.55 -12.44 4.31
C ASN A 184 4.37 -12.60 3.35
N TYR A 185 3.96 -11.51 2.69
CA TYR A 185 2.77 -11.49 1.82
C TYR A 185 2.82 -12.54 0.70
N TRP A 186 4.01 -12.89 0.23
CA TRP A 186 4.19 -13.78 -0.91
C TRP A 186 4.30 -15.26 -0.53
N THR A 187 4.81 -15.57 0.65
CA THR A 187 5.12 -16.94 1.07
C THR A 187 4.29 -17.42 2.25
N GLY A 188 3.62 -16.51 2.97
CA GLY A 188 2.97 -16.81 4.25
C GLY A 188 3.95 -17.05 5.40
N GLU A 189 5.26 -16.92 5.17
CA GLU A 189 6.28 -17.14 6.21
C GLU A 189 6.09 -16.16 7.38
N LYS A 190 5.99 -16.72 8.58
CA LYS A 190 5.80 -15.97 9.83
C LYS A 190 7.15 -15.53 10.40
N HIS A 191 7.26 -14.24 10.70
CA HIS A 191 8.37 -13.62 11.42
C HIS A 191 7.87 -13.00 12.74
N ILE A 192 8.64 -13.17 13.81
CA ILE A 192 8.38 -12.53 15.10
C ILE A 192 9.39 -11.41 15.28
N GLY A 193 8.92 -10.17 15.25
CA GLY A 193 9.74 -8.99 15.46
C GLY A 193 10.04 -8.71 16.94
N PRO A 194 11.10 -7.95 17.27
CA PRO A 194 12.06 -7.33 16.37
C PRO A 194 12.90 -8.35 15.59
N TRP A 195 12.94 -8.22 14.27
CA TRP A 195 13.66 -9.13 13.38
C TRP A 195 14.33 -8.34 12.26
N GLU A 196 15.56 -8.68 11.92
CA GLU A 196 16.24 -8.12 10.75
C GLU A 196 16.91 -9.25 9.96
N GLY A 197 16.76 -9.23 8.64
CA GLY A 197 17.34 -10.28 7.80
C GLY A 197 17.26 -9.98 6.32
N ASP A 198 18.02 -10.73 5.52
CA ASP A 198 17.97 -10.67 4.06
C ASP A 198 16.75 -11.41 3.52
N VAL A 199 15.90 -10.68 2.80
CA VAL A 199 14.67 -11.18 2.18
C VAL A 199 14.86 -11.27 0.68
N LYS A 200 14.37 -12.36 0.07
CA LYS A 200 14.39 -12.53 -1.39
C LYS A 200 13.57 -11.45 -2.07
N ALA A 201 14.21 -10.76 -3.01
CA ALA A 201 13.66 -9.65 -3.77
C ALA A 201 13.93 -9.83 -5.28
N PRO A 202 13.46 -10.95 -5.89
CA PRO A 202 13.63 -11.20 -7.33
C PRO A 202 13.03 -10.05 -8.15
N LEU A 203 13.32 -9.99 -9.44
CA LEU A 203 12.90 -8.86 -10.28
C LEU A 203 11.40 -8.58 -10.16
N GLU A 204 10.58 -9.63 -10.03
CA GLU A 204 9.12 -9.63 -10.01
C GLU A 204 8.52 -9.28 -8.65
N ARG A 205 9.32 -9.29 -7.56
CA ARG A 205 8.81 -9.12 -6.19
C ARG A 205 9.51 -8.01 -5.42
N ILE A 206 8.70 -7.15 -4.82
CA ILE A 206 9.10 -6.26 -3.72
C ILE A 206 8.82 -6.99 -2.39
N PRO A 207 9.74 -6.99 -1.42
CA PRO A 207 9.43 -7.47 -0.07
C PRO A 207 8.23 -6.73 0.53
N LEU A 208 7.20 -7.50 0.90
CA LEU A 208 5.97 -7.04 1.54
C LEU A 208 5.67 -7.94 2.73
N PHE A 209 5.30 -7.33 3.85
CA PHE A 209 4.89 -8.04 5.05
C PHE A 209 3.56 -7.50 5.55
N VAL A 210 2.71 -8.39 6.05
CA VAL A 210 1.42 -8.04 6.63
C VAL A 210 1.48 -8.30 8.13
N ALA A 211 1.10 -7.32 8.93
CA ALA A 211 1.02 -7.45 10.38
C ALA A 211 -0.07 -8.45 10.78
N GLU A 212 0.10 -9.09 11.92
CA GLU A 212 -0.96 -9.85 12.57
C GLU A 212 -2.21 -8.99 12.84
N GLY A 213 -3.38 -9.61 12.83
CA GLY A 213 -4.65 -8.92 13.03
C GLY A 213 -5.07 -8.02 11.86
N ALA A 214 -4.35 -8.07 10.73
CA ALA A 214 -4.73 -7.33 9.54
C ALA A 214 -6.06 -7.83 8.98
N MET A 215 -6.91 -6.89 8.57
CA MET A 215 -8.14 -7.13 7.81
C MET A 215 -8.10 -6.20 6.60
N ILE A 216 -7.71 -6.75 5.46
CA ILE A 216 -7.46 -6.00 4.23
C ILE A 216 -8.63 -6.23 3.28
N PRO A 217 -9.55 -5.26 3.13
CA PRO A 217 -10.60 -5.36 2.12
C PRO A 217 -10.00 -5.23 0.73
N GLU A 218 -10.46 -6.07 -0.18
CA GLU A 218 -10.01 -6.12 -1.57
C GLU A 218 -11.19 -6.16 -2.55
N TRP A 219 -11.11 -5.31 -3.58
CA TRP A 219 -11.97 -5.39 -4.75
C TRP A 219 -11.47 -6.45 -5.74
N PRO A 220 -12.37 -6.99 -6.59
CA PRO A 220 -11.93 -7.78 -7.73
C PRO A 220 -11.10 -6.92 -8.69
N PRO A 221 -10.10 -7.49 -9.40
CA PRO A 221 -9.33 -6.75 -10.38
C PRO A 221 -10.24 -6.11 -11.45
N MET A 222 -10.08 -4.81 -11.65
CA MET A 222 -10.82 -4.01 -12.62
C MET A 222 -9.90 -3.05 -13.37
N SER A 223 -10.33 -2.61 -14.56
CA SER A 223 -9.56 -1.75 -15.46
C SER A 223 -9.60 -0.27 -15.04
N TYR A 224 -10.70 0.14 -14.42
CA TYR A 224 -10.96 1.47 -13.87
C TYR A 224 -12.00 1.37 -12.75
N VAL A 225 -12.08 2.38 -11.88
CA VAL A 225 -13.04 2.43 -10.77
C VAL A 225 -14.47 2.46 -11.34
N GLY A 226 -15.32 1.54 -10.89
CA GLY A 226 -16.71 1.42 -11.35
C GLY A 226 -16.91 0.56 -12.61
N GLU A 227 -15.87 -0.12 -13.13
CA GLU A 227 -16.02 -1.05 -14.27
C GLU A 227 -16.95 -2.23 -13.92
N LYS A 228 -16.87 -2.71 -12.68
CA LYS A 228 -17.62 -3.88 -12.19
C LYS A 228 -18.42 -3.48 -10.96
N LYS A 229 -19.67 -3.95 -10.90
CA LYS A 229 -20.43 -3.98 -9.66
C LYS A 229 -19.72 -4.91 -8.67
N VAL A 230 -19.59 -4.48 -7.41
CA VAL A 230 -18.97 -5.27 -6.34
C VAL A 230 -20.03 -5.64 -5.32
N ASP A 231 -20.69 -6.78 -5.53
CA ASP A 231 -21.71 -7.37 -4.64
C ASP A 231 -21.09 -8.21 -3.51
N GLU A 232 -19.91 -8.78 -3.72
CA GLU A 232 -19.11 -9.50 -2.73
C GLU A 232 -17.72 -8.85 -2.57
N LEU A 233 -17.39 -8.41 -1.35
CA LEU A 233 -16.07 -7.84 -1.02
C LEU A 233 -15.14 -8.92 -0.47
N THR A 234 -13.94 -9.06 -1.02
CA THR A 234 -12.95 -9.97 -0.42
C THR A 234 -12.33 -9.31 0.82
N LEU A 235 -12.17 -10.07 1.90
CA LEU A 235 -11.53 -9.61 3.13
C LEU A 235 -10.41 -10.58 3.51
N GLU A 236 -9.17 -10.17 3.30
CA GLU A 236 -7.99 -10.94 3.68
C GLU A 236 -7.68 -10.72 5.17
N VAL A 237 -7.76 -11.78 5.97
CA VAL A 237 -7.61 -11.72 7.42
C VAL A 237 -6.36 -12.47 7.86
N TYR A 238 -5.48 -11.79 8.58
CA TYR A 238 -4.28 -12.38 9.17
C TYR A 238 -4.50 -12.59 10.67
N PRO A 239 -4.24 -13.79 11.21
CA PRO A 239 -4.42 -14.07 12.63
C PRO A 239 -3.66 -13.07 13.50
N GLY A 240 -4.33 -12.53 14.51
CA GLY A 240 -3.76 -11.60 15.46
C GLY A 240 -4.83 -10.68 16.05
N ASN A 241 -4.40 -9.67 16.78
CA ASN A 241 -5.29 -8.66 17.34
C ASN A 241 -5.20 -7.38 16.50
N GLY A 242 -6.32 -6.92 15.95
CA GLY A 242 -6.35 -5.72 15.13
C GLY A 242 -7.76 -5.19 14.92
N GLU A 243 -7.83 -3.92 14.53
CA GLU A 243 -9.09 -3.24 14.17
C GLU A 243 -8.92 -2.47 12.87
N PHE A 244 -9.98 -2.41 12.07
CA PHE A 244 -10.03 -1.65 10.84
C PHE A 244 -11.43 -1.08 10.62
N ASN A 245 -11.52 0.13 10.07
CA ASN A 245 -12.79 0.71 9.67
C ASN A 245 -12.86 0.72 8.15
N LEU A 246 -13.77 -0.07 7.58
CA LEU A 246 -14.09 0.01 6.16
C LEU A 246 -15.02 1.20 5.93
N TYR A 247 -14.57 2.17 5.12
CA TYR A 247 -15.35 3.34 4.71
C TYR A 247 -15.80 3.21 3.26
N GLU A 248 -17.06 3.54 3.00
CA GLU A 248 -17.71 3.51 1.70
C GLU A 248 -18.67 4.71 1.54
N ASP A 249 -18.65 5.34 0.38
CA ASP A 249 -19.58 6.39 -0.05
C ASP A 249 -19.74 6.34 -1.59
N ASP A 250 -20.28 7.39 -2.20
CA ASP A 250 -20.47 7.44 -3.66
C ASP A 250 -19.17 7.66 -4.48
N GLY A 251 -18.04 7.97 -3.82
CA GLY A 251 -16.74 8.19 -4.46
C GLY A 251 -16.61 9.46 -5.31
N GLU A 252 -17.64 10.30 -5.38
CA GLU A 252 -17.71 11.44 -6.32
C GLU A 252 -18.11 12.76 -5.64
N SER A 253 -19.09 12.73 -4.72
CA SER A 253 -19.65 13.93 -4.11
C SER A 253 -18.78 14.45 -2.98
N VAL A 254 -18.71 15.79 -2.83
CA VAL A 254 -17.98 16.41 -1.71
C VAL A 254 -18.68 16.16 -0.36
N ASP A 255 -20.02 16.18 -0.37
CA ASP A 255 -20.87 15.94 0.80
C ASP A 255 -21.74 14.70 0.58
N SER A 256 -21.09 13.55 0.37
CA SER A 256 -21.76 12.25 0.18
C SER A 256 -22.36 11.71 1.48
N GLU A 257 -23.46 10.97 1.38
CA GLU A 257 -23.78 10.03 2.44
C GLU A 257 -22.70 8.95 2.48
N TYR A 258 -22.33 8.49 3.67
CA TYR A 258 -21.32 7.45 3.84
C TYR A 258 -21.80 6.32 4.72
N ALA A 259 -21.03 5.23 4.71
CA ALA A 259 -21.13 4.07 5.57
C ALA A 259 -19.76 3.70 6.13
N VAL A 260 -19.71 3.36 7.42
CA VAL A 260 -18.52 2.81 8.09
C VAL A 260 -18.88 1.48 8.73
N THR A 261 -18.09 0.45 8.43
CA THR A 261 -18.17 -0.86 9.09
C THR A 261 -16.89 -1.09 9.89
N ARG A 262 -17.00 -1.16 11.23
CA ARG A 262 -15.88 -1.54 12.09
C ARG A 262 -15.65 -3.05 12.00
N MET A 263 -14.40 -3.44 11.81
CA MET A 263 -13.94 -4.82 11.81
C MET A 263 -12.93 -5.02 12.92
N ALA A 264 -12.99 -6.16 13.60
CA ALA A 264 -12.02 -6.53 14.62
C ALA A 264 -11.61 -7.98 14.45
N CYS A 265 -10.31 -8.25 14.57
CA CYS A 265 -9.75 -9.60 14.62
C CYS A 265 -9.14 -9.82 16.01
N GLY A 266 -9.28 -11.03 16.55
CA GLY A 266 -8.66 -11.42 17.81
C GLY A 266 -8.33 -12.91 17.86
N VAL A 267 -7.33 -13.26 18.66
CA VAL A 267 -6.91 -14.65 18.88
C VAL A 267 -7.22 -15.08 20.31
N PHE A 268 -7.93 -16.20 20.46
CA PHE A 268 -8.37 -16.74 21.74
C PHE A 268 -7.97 -18.22 21.83
N GLY A 269 -6.77 -18.47 22.36
CA GLY A 269 -6.20 -19.82 22.37
C GLY A 269 -5.89 -20.31 20.96
N ASP A 270 -6.56 -21.37 20.53
CA ASP A 270 -6.46 -21.97 19.19
C ASP A 270 -7.49 -21.41 18.19
N ARG A 271 -8.28 -20.40 18.59
CA ARG A 271 -9.34 -19.80 17.76
C ARG A 271 -8.93 -18.42 17.27
N VAL A 272 -9.23 -18.15 16.01
CA VAL A 272 -9.23 -16.79 15.44
C VAL A 272 -10.68 -16.35 15.32
N ARG A 273 -10.98 -15.16 15.83
CA ARG A 273 -12.30 -14.55 15.72
C ARG A 273 -12.21 -13.31 14.84
N LEU A 274 -13.09 -13.24 13.85
CA LEU A 274 -13.38 -12.02 13.10
C LEU A 274 -14.75 -11.51 13.55
N GLU A 275 -14.85 -10.22 13.82
CA GLU A 275 -16.11 -9.52 14.05
C GLU A 275 -16.26 -8.45 12.96
N ILE A 276 -17.35 -8.52 12.20
CA ILE A 276 -17.76 -7.49 11.26
C ILE A 276 -18.97 -6.80 11.88
N GLY A 277 -18.77 -5.57 12.33
CA GLY A 277 -19.80 -4.79 13.02
C GLY A 277 -20.92 -4.33 12.09
N GLU A 278 -21.99 -3.83 12.70
CA GLU A 278 -23.08 -3.19 11.96
C GLU A 278 -22.57 -1.99 11.15
N ARG A 279 -23.12 -1.83 9.95
CA ARG A 279 -22.87 -0.69 9.08
C ARG A 279 -23.48 0.56 9.72
N LYS A 280 -22.66 1.59 9.94
CA LYS A 280 -23.08 2.90 10.48
C LYS A 280 -23.04 3.97 9.41
N GLY A 281 -24.10 4.75 9.28
CA GLY A 281 -24.22 5.78 8.25
C GLY A 281 -25.51 5.62 7.45
N LYS A 282 -25.67 6.44 6.42
CA LYS A 282 -26.89 6.45 5.57
C LYS A 282 -26.67 5.91 4.17
N TYR A 283 -25.41 5.82 3.74
CA TYR A 283 -25.08 5.22 2.46
C TYR A 283 -25.39 3.73 2.48
N ASN A 284 -25.89 3.23 1.36
CA ASN A 284 -26.07 1.81 1.14
C ASN A 284 -25.06 1.31 0.10
N PRO A 285 -23.88 0.83 0.54
CA PRO A 285 -22.89 0.22 -0.35
C PRO A 285 -23.47 -0.86 -1.25
N GLU A 286 -22.93 -0.96 -2.48
CA GLU A 286 -23.34 -1.99 -3.45
C GLU A 286 -23.11 -3.41 -2.96
N ARG A 287 -22.11 -3.61 -2.09
CA ARG A 287 -21.80 -4.93 -1.53
C ARG A 287 -22.90 -5.41 -0.57
N GLU A 288 -23.24 -6.67 -0.74
CA GLU A 288 -24.23 -7.39 0.06
C GLU A 288 -23.57 -8.42 0.98
N SER A 289 -22.35 -8.86 0.66
CA SER A 289 -21.65 -9.93 1.36
C SER A 289 -20.13 -9.73 1.41
N TYR A 290 -19.46 -10.59 2.19
CA TYR A 290 -18.01 -10.66 2.28
C TYR A 290 -17.53 -12.07 1.95
N LYS A 291 -16.48 -12.17 1.14
CA LYS A 291 -15.65 -13.38 1.03
C LYS A 291 -14.46 -13.26 1.96
N VAL A 292 -14.52 -13.94 3.11
CA VAL A 292 -13.46 -13.87 4.12
C VAL A 292 -12.38 -14.91 3.82
N MET A 293 -11.14 -14.46 3.68
CA MET A 293 -9.98 -15.28 3.40
C MET A 293 -9.03 -15.22 4.60
N PHE A 294 -9.09 -16.23 5.48
CA PHE A 294 -8.10 -16.36 6.55
C PHE A 294 -6.76 -16.85 5.99
N ARG A 295 -5.71 -16.08 6.22
CA ARG A 295 -4.35 -16.35 5.71
C ARG A 295 -3.47 -16.92 6.80
N CYS A 296 -2.51 -17.76 6.42
CA CYS A 296 -1.52 -18.31 7.34
C CYS A 296 -2.14 -19.06 8.53
N ILE A 297 -3.31 -19.67 8.32
CA ILE A 297 -3.92 -20.67 9.20
C ILE A 297 -3.86 -22.01 8.46
N ASP A 298 -3.20 -22.97 9.08
CA ASP A 298 -3.21 -24.36 8.63
C ASP A 298 -4.28 -25.13 9.42
N ASP A 299 -4.88 -26.15 8.81
CA ASP A 299 -5.78 -27.12 9.49
C ASP A 299 -6.97 -26.52 10.24
N VAL A 300 -7.87 -25.84 9.51
CA VAL A 300 -9.16 -25.38 10.05
C VAL A 300 -10.07 -26.58 10.33
N LYS A 301 -10.42 -26.80 11.60
CA LYS A 301 -11.32 -27.89 12.02
C LYS A 301 -12.80 -27.55 11.91
N GLU A 302 -13.15 -26.30 12.19
CA GLU A 302 -14.53 -25.83 12.28
C GLU A 302 -14.55 -24.33 11.99
N VAL A 303 -15.60 -23.86 11.32
CA VAL A 303 -15.91 -22.45 11.16
C VAL A 303 -17.27 -22.21 11.81
N ILE A 304 -17.37 -21.23 12.70
CA ILE A 304 -18.63 -20.86 13.36
C ILE A 304 -18.96 -19.43 12.98
N MET A 305 -20.14 -19.23 12.38
CA MET A 305 -20.67 -17.93 11.99
C MET A 305 -21.97 -17.67 12.76
N ASP A 306 -22.01 -16.58 13.53
CA ASP A 306 -23.17 -16.18 14.36
C ASP A 306 -23.75 -17.32 15.23
N GLY A 307 -22.86 -18.16 15.78
CA GLY A 307 -23.23 -19.29 16.64
C GLY A 307 -23.75 -20.53 15.89
N ARG A 308 -23.58 -20.61 14.57
CA ARG A 308 -23.91 -21.76 13.72
C ARG A 308 -22.67 -22.25 12.97
N GLU A 309 -22.59 -23.54 12.64
CA GLU A 309 -21.54 -24.03 11.73
C GLU A 309 -21.64 -23.26 10.40
N GLY A 310 -20.56 -22.57 10.04
CA GLY A 310 -20.40 -21.82 8.79
C GLY A 310 -19.79 -22.71 7.70
N SER A 311 -20.13 -22.41 6.44
CA SER A 311 -19.55 -23.02 5.25
C SER A 311 -18.39 -22.21 4.71
#